data_AF-A0A401HPE7-F1
#
_entry.id   AF-A0A401HPE7-F1
#
_cell.length_a   1.000
_cell.length_b   1.000
_cell.length_c   1.000
_cell.angle_alpha   90.00
_cell.angle_beta   90.00
_cell.angle_gamma   90.00
#
_symmetry.space_group_name_H-M   'P 1'
#
loop_
_entity.id
_entity.type
_entity.pdbx_description
1 polymer ?
#
loop_
_entity_poly.entity_id
_entity_poly.type
_entity_poly.pdbx_seq_one_letter_code
_entity_poly.pdbx_strand_id
1 'polypeptide(L)'
;MIVKTLIKKRGQLSFEFSVLLLVILVLSIASIYHFMNNNLNNRDRDLDNIDIGAKTAISLVNSGYNGSNVEYPILYLGMSYDPDKTDISIYIKNQSPLDDSTLNLIRRLIYDRSHVDPNVYNITVVIVN
;
A
#
# COMPACT_ATOMS: atom_id res chain seq x y z
N MET A 1 -27.28 59.14 14.57
CA MET A 1 -26.64 58.77 13.28
C MET A 1 -25.44 57.82 13.46
N ILE A 2 -24.56 58.07 14.43
CA ILE A 2 -23.31 57.28 14.69
C ILE A 2 -23.55 55.78 14.99
N VAL A 3 -24.63 55.43 15.69
CA VAL A 3 -24.95 54.04 16.05
C VAL A 3 -25.29 53.16 14.83
N LYS A 4 -26.00 53.72 13.84
CA LYS A 4 -26.35 53.00 12.59
C LYS A 4 -25.11 52.65 11.78
N THR A 5 -24.11 53.55 11.75
CA THR A 5 -22.85 53.35 11.02
C THR A 5 -21.97 52.29 11.68
N LEU A 6 -21.95 52.24 13.02
CA LEU A 6 -21.20 51.24 13.78
C LEU A 6 -21.76 49.82 13.63
N ILE A 7 -23.09 49.66 13.61
CA ILE A 7 -23.74 48.36 13.37
C ILE A 7 -23.45 47.85 11.95
N LYS A 8 -23.48 48.75 10.96
CA LYS A 8 -23.17 48.41 9.55
C LYS A 8 -21.72 47.92 9.38
N LYS A 9 -20.76 48.54 10.09
CA LYS A 9 -19.35 48.11 10.11
C LYS A 9 -19.15 46.75 10.80
N ARG A 10 -19.92 46.44 11.84
CA ARG A 10 -19.88 45.13 12.52
C ARG A 10 -20.36 44.00 11.61
N GLY A 11 -21.46 44.21 10.88
CA GLY A 11 -21.98 43.24 9.91
C GLY A 11 -21.01 42.95 8.76
N GLN A 12 -20.35 43.99 8.24
CA GLN A 12 -19.33 43.85 7.21
C GLN A 12 -18.11 43.06 7.71
N LEU A 13 -17.59 43.40 8.90
CA LEU A 13 -16.48 42.67 9.52
C LEU A 13 -16.81 41.20 9.78
N SER A 14 -18.02 40.89 10.29
CA SER A 14 -18.45 39.50 10.50
C SER A 14 -18.57 38.72 9.19
N PHE A 15 -18.99 39.40 8.12
CA PHE A 15 -19.11 38.78 6.80
C PHE A 15 -17.72 38.46 6.21
N GLU A 16 -16.81 39.43 6.23
CA GLU A 16 -15.42 39.24 5.77
C GLU A 16 -14.71 38.12 6.54
N PHE A 17 -14.88 38.08 7.86
CA PHE A 17 -14.35 36.98 8.69
C PHE A 17 -14.96 35.62 8.32
N SER A 18 -16.27 35.56 8.08
CA SER A 18 -16.94 34.32 7.68
C SER A 18 -16.47 33.83 6.30
N VAL A 19 -16.22 34.73 5.36
CA VAL A 19 -15.65 34.40 4.04
C VAL A 19 -14.23 33.86 4.18
N LEU A 20 -13.38 34.50 5.00
CA LEU A 20 -12.03 33.99 5.28
C LEU A 20 -12.06 32.58 5.89
N LEU A 21 -12.95 32.36 6.86
CA LEU A 21 -13.10 31.08 7.54
C LEU A 21 -13.59 30.01 6.54
N LEU A 22 -14.53 30.36 5.65
CA LEU A 22 -14.99 29.48 4.58
C LEU A 22 -13.85 29.10 3.62
N VAL A 23 -13.03 30.07 3.20
CA VAL A 23 -11.87 29.81 2.31
C VAL A 23 -10.88 28.86 2.98
N ILE A 24 -10.55 29.09 4.25
CA ILE A 24 -9.67 28.20 5.02
C ILE A 24 -10.27 26.79 5.09
N LEU A 25 -11.56 26.68 5.40
CA LEU A 25 -12.24 25.40 5.50
C LEU A 25 -12.21 24.62 4.17
N VAL A 26 -12.50 25.29 3.06
CA VAL A 26 -12.48 24.69 1.72
C VAL A 26 -11.06 24.21 1.37
N LEU A 27 -10.04 25.02 1.63
CA LEU A 27 -8.65 24.64 1.37
C LEU A 27 -8.20 23.47 2.25
N SER A 28 -8.59 23.45 3.53
CA SER A 28 -8.31 22.35 4.43
C SER A 28 -8.96 21.05 3.97
N ILE A 29 -10.24 21.08 3.59
CA ILE A 29 -10.95 19.90 3.08
C ILE A 29 -10.32 19.41 1.78
N ALA A 30 -10.01 20.31 0.85
CA ALA A 30 -9.37 19.93 -0.41
C ALA A 30 -7.98 19.28 -0.19
N SER A 31 -7.19 19.84 0.74
CA SER A 31 -5.89 19.29 1.11
C SER A 31 -6.01 17.91 1.77
N ILE A 32 -6.93 17.75 2.72
CA ILE A 32 -7.21 16.46 3.36
C ILE A 32 -7.67 15.43 2.33
N TYR A 33 -8.60 15.82 1.46
CA TYR A 33 -9.10 14.95 0.39
C TYR A 33 -7.97 14.50 -0.54
N HIS A 34 -7.13 15.42 -1.00
CA HIS A 34 -6.01 15.11 -1.87
C HIS A 34 -4.98 14.19 -1.17
N PHE A 35 -4.69 14.45 0.10
CA PHE A 35 -3.84 13.59 0.91
C PHE A 35 -4.41 12.18 1.05
N MET A 36 -5.70 12.07 1.41
CA MET A 36 -6.39 10.79 1.55
C MET A 36 -6.42 10.03 0.22
N ASN A 37 -6.78 10.68 -0.87
CA ASN A 37 -6.87 10.04 -2.19
C ASN A 37 -5.53 9.50 -2.67
N ASN A 38 -4.43 10.20 -2.37
CA ASN A 38 -3.10 9.79 -2.83
C ASN A 38 -2.39 8.81 -1.90
N ASN A 39 -2.69 8.82 -0.59
CA ASN A 39 -1.98 7.97 0.39
C ASN A 39 -2.82 6.80 0.91
N LEU A 40 -4.15 6.85 0.79
CA LEU A 40 -5.04 5.73 1.13
C LEU A 40 -5.50 4.97 -0.11
N ASN A 41 -4.73 5.03 -1.20
CA ASN A 41 -4.98 4.15 -2.33
C ASN A 41 -4.79 2.71 -1.85
N ASN A 42 -5.90 1.98 -1.72
CA ASN A 42 -5.90 0.63 -1.19
C ASN A 42 -4.94 -0.28 -1.96
N ARG A 43 -4.76 -0.05 -3.27
CA ARG A 43 -3.82 -0.81 -4.09
C ARG A 43 -2.37 -0.63 -3.66
N ASP A 44 -1.95 0.59 -3.33
CA ASP A 44 -0.58 0.84 -2.87
C ASP A 44 -0.32 0.18 -1.52
N ARG A 45 -1.30 0.27 -0.61
CA ARG A 45 -1.23 -0.42 0.68
C ARG A 45 -1.20 -1.94 0.52
N ASP A 46 -1.97 -2.49 -0.41
CA ASP A 46 -2.00 -3.93 -0.68
C ASP A 46 -0.67 -4.40 -1.28
N LEU A 47 -0.04 -3.61 -2.15
CA LEU A 47 1.31 -3.88 -2.65
C LEU A 47 2.35 -3.93 -1.52
N ASP A 48 2.31 -2.98 -0.57
CA ASP A 48 3.19 -2.99 0.60
C ASP A 48 2.97 -4.26 1.45
N ASN A 49 1.71 -4.66 1.65
CA ASN A 49 1.38 -5.89 2.37
C ASN A 49 1.89 -7.14 1.64
N ILE A 50 1.87 -7.15 0.31
CA ILE A 50 2.39 -8.25 -0.51
C ILE A 50 3.91 -8.32 -0.41
N ASP A 51 4.62 -7.20 -0.47
CA ASP A 51 6.09 -7.15 -0.28
C ASP A 51 6.50 -7.68 1.11
N ILE A 52 5.81 -7.24 2.17
CA ILE A 52 6.03 -7.73 3.53
C ILE A 52 5.69 -9.23 3.63
N GLY A 53 4.59 -9.65 3.01
CA GLY A 53 4.16 -11.05 2.96
C GLY A 53 5.20 -11.94 2.27
N ALA A 54 5.81 -11.46 1.20
CA ALA A 54 6.86 -12.16 0.45
C ALA A 54 8.15 -12.33 1.24
N LYS A 55 8.66 -11.26 1.85
CA LYS A 55 9.83 -11.32 2.73
C LYS A 55 9.60 -12.30 3.87
N THR A 56 8.41 -12.27 4.46
CA THR A 56 8.02 -13.18 5.53
C THR A 56 7.93 -14.62 5.05
N ALA A 57 7.28 -14.88 3.92
CA ALA A 57 7.16 -16.21 3.33
C ALA A 57 8.53 -16.83 3.05
N ILE A 58 9.44 -16.06 2.44
CA ILE A 58 10.80 -16.48 2.15
C ILE A 58 11.57 -16.77 3.45
N SER A 59 11.44 -15.90 4.46
CA SER A 59 12.07 -16.14 5.77
C SER A 59 11.56 -17.42 6.43
N LEU A 60 10.25 -17.72 6.32
CA LEU A 60 9.67 -18.94 6.87
C LEU A 60 10.19 -20.17 6.14
N VAL A 61 10.24 -20.15 4.81
CA VAL A 61 10.78 -21.26 4.02
C VAL A 61 12.26 -21.49 4.31
N ASN A 62 13.06 -20.42 4.41
CA ASN A 62 14.47 -20.53 4.79
C ASN A 62 14.67 -21.12 6.20
N SER A 63 13.69 -20.96 7.10
CA SER A 63 13.72 -21.54 8.44
C SER A 63 13.25 -23.01 8.52
N GLY A 64 12.89 -23.61 7.38
CA GLY A 64 12.38 -24.98 7.32
C GLY A 64 10.92 -25.12 7.78
N TYR A 65 10.15 -24.03 7.72
CA TYR A 65 8.75 -24.04 8.13
C TYR A 65 7.94 -25.06 7.31
N ASN A 66 7.07 -25.81 8.00
CA ASN A 66 6.17 -26.80 7.41
C ASN A 66 6.88 -27.90 6.59
N GLY A 67 8.10 -28.28 6.98
CA GLY A 67 8.88 -29.31 6.29
C GLY A 67 9.50 -28.86 4.97
N SER A 68 9.50 -27.55 4.68
CA SER A 68 10.30 -27.01 3.58
C SER A 68 11.77 -27.31 3.82
N ASN A 69 12.45 -27.79 2.78
CA ASN A 69 13.86 -28.12 2.88
C ASN A 69 14.57 -27.47 1.69
N VAL A 70 15.06 -26.26 1.92
CA VAL A 70 15.88 -25.53 0.95
C VAL A 70 17.34 -25.77 1.27
N GLU A 71 18.07 -26.33 0.31
CA GLU A 71 19.50 -26.64 0.46
C GLU A 71 20.33 -25.37 0.68
N TYR A 72 19.92 -24.28 0.01
CA TYR A 72 20.52 -22.96 0.14
C TYR A 72 19.46 -21.90 0.45
N PRO A 73 19.80 -20.82 1.19
CA PRO A 73 18.87 -19.75 1.49
C PRO A 73 18.37 -19.05 0.22
N ILE A 74 17.05 -18.89 0.14
CA ILE A 74 16.39 -18.11 -0.90
C ILE A 74 16.58 -16.62 -0.57
N LEU A 75 17.05 -15.85 -1.55
CA LEU A 75 17.20 -14.40 -1.49
C LEU A 75 16.01 -13.72 -2.16
N TYR A 76 15.39 -12.76 -1.46
CA TYR A 76 14.39 -11.87 -2.04
C TYR A 76 15.09 -10.74 -2.81
N LEU A 77 14.74 -10.56 -4.09
CA LEU A 77 15.33 -9.52 -4.94
C LEU A 77 14.43 -8.31 -5.14
N GLY A 78 13.13 -8.47 -4.95
CA GLY A 78 12.16 -7.40 -5.12
C GLY A 78 10.86 -7.86 -5.76
N MET A 79 10.01 -6.87 -6.01
CA MET A 79 8.69 -7.02 -6.61
C MET A 79 8.57 -6.07 -7.80
N SER A 80 7.92 -6.54 -8.86
CA SER A 80 7.44 -5.72 -9.96
C SER A 80 5.95 -5.98 -10.16
N TYR A 81 5.26 -4.99 -10.71
CA TYR A 81 3.84 -5.04 -10.96
C TYR A 81 3.50 -4.31 -12.24
N ASP A 82 2.38 -4.68 -12.83
CA ASP A 82 1.82 -4.03 -13.99
C ASP A 82 1.22 -2.64 -13.64
N PRO A 83 0.88 -1.79 -14.63
CA PRO A 83 0.31 -0.46 -14.38
C PRO A 83 -0.99 -0.49 -13.55
N ASP A 84 -1.79 -1.56 -13.65
CA ASP A 84 -3.02 -1.71 -12.88
C ASP A 84 -2.78 -2.28 -11.47
N LYS A 85 -1.55 -2.72 -11.18
CA LYS A 85 -1.10 -3.25 -9.87
C LYS A 85 -1.84 -4.53 -9.47
N THR A 86 -2.28 -5.33 -10.44
CA THR A 86 -3.00 -6.59 -10.22
C THR A 86 -2.14 -7.80 -10.50
N ASP A 87 -1.25 -7.72 -11.48
CA ASP A 87 -0.30 -8.78 -11.82
C ASP A 87 1.04 -8.47 -11.16
N ILE A 88 1.42 -9.29 -10.19
CA ILE A 88 2.58 -9.05 -9.33
C ILE A 88 3.60 -10.16 -9.52
N SER A 89 4.81 -9.77 -9.90
CA SER A 89 5.96 -10.65 -10.06
C SER A 89 6.93 -10.46 -8.91
N ILE A 90 7.14 -11.52 -8.15
CA ILE A 90 8.08 -11.56 -7.03
C ILE A 90 9.35 -12.27 -7.49
N TYR A 91 10.47 -11.56 -7.43
CA TYR A 91 11.75 -12.07 -7.88
C TYR A 91 12.53 -12.63 -6.71
N ILE A 92 12.94 -13.89 -6.85
CA ILE A 92 13.77 -14.59 -5.88
C ILE A 92 15.00 -15.17 -6.56
N LYS A 93 16.06 -15.36 -5.78
CA LYS A 93 17.27 -16.06 -6.23
C LYS A 93 17.61 -17.17 -5.26
N ASN A 94 17.99 -18.31 -5.79
CA ASN A 94 18.55 -19.40 -5.01
C ASN A 94 19.75 -20.00 -5.74
N GLN A 95 20.69 -20.54 -4.98
CA GLN A 95 21.88 -21.22 -5.51
C GLN A 95 21.57 -22.63 -6.03
N SER A 96 20.50 -23.25 -5.53
CA SER A 96 19.96 -24.50 -6.06
C SER A 96 18.58 -24.30 -6.69
N PRO A 97 18.19 -25.14 -7.67
CA PRO A 97 16.84 -25.16 -8.21
C PRO A 97 15.83 -25.42 -7.10
N LEU A 98 14.76 -24.62 -7.07
CA LEU A 98 13.62 -24.84 -6.21
C LEU A 98 12.61 -25.74 -6.90
N ASP A 99 12.02 -26.66 -6.16
CA ASP A 99 10.93 -27.49 -6.66
C ASP A 99 9.60 -26.73 -6.67
N ASP A 100 8.67 -27.20 -7.50
CA ASP A 100 7.35 -26.58 -7.63
C ASP A 100 6.56 -26.59 -6.31
N SER A 101 6.84 -27.54 -5.41
CA SER A 101 6.22 -27.57 -4.08
C SER A 101 6.65 -26.38 -3.23
N THR A 102 7.95 -26.08 -3.19
CA THR A 102 8.46 -24.92 -2.46
C THR A 102 7.96 -23.61 -3.06
N LEU A 103 7.91 -23.49 -4.39
CA LEU A 103 7.35 -22.32 -5.05
C LEU A 103 5.86 -22.11 -4.72
N ASN A 104 5.06 -23.18 -4.73
CA ASN A 104 3.66 -23.13 -4.34
C ASN A 104 3.47 -22.79 -2.86
N LEU A 105 4.34 -23.30 -1.98
CA LEU A 105 4.34 -22.97 -0.56
C LEU A 105 4.63 -21.48 -0.35
N ILE A 106 5.65 -20.93 -1.02
CA ILE A 106 5.97 -19.49 -0.96
C ILE A 106 4.76 -18.67 -1.41
N ARG A 107 4.17 -19.00 -2.57
CA ARG A 107 3.00 -18.30 -3.09
C ARG A 107 1.82 -18.33 -2.11
N ARG A 108 1.50 -19.50 -1.55
CA ARG A 108 0.44 -19.64 -0.54
C ARG A 108 0.73 -18.77 0.69
N LEU A 109 1.94 -18.84 1.22
CA LEU A 109 2.35 -18.05 2.37
C LEU A 109 2.28 -16.54 2.09
N ILE A 110 2.57 -16.10 0.86
CA ILE A 110 2.40 -14.68 0.49
C ILE A 110 0.93 -14.28 0.64
N TYR A 111 -0.02 -15.03 0.06
CA TYR A 111 -1.45 -14.73 0.19
C TYR A 111 -1.91 -14.78 1.66
N ASP A 112 -1.52 -15.81 2.40
CA ASP A 112 -1.87 -15.96 3.81
C ASP A 112 -1.37 -14.81 4.69
N ARG A 113 -0.18 -14.26 4.40
CA ARG A 113 0.43 -13.18 5.20
C ARG A 113 0.01 -11.80 4.76
N SER A 114 -0.21 -11.59 3.47
CA SER A 114 -0.62 -10.30 2.91
C SER A 114 -2.12 -10.02 3.09
N HIS A 115 -2.94 -11.05 3.32
CA HIS A 115 -4.40 -10.96 3.45
C HIS A 115 -5.09 -10.33 2.22
N VAL A 116 -4.45 -10.41 1.06
CA VAL A 116 -5.01 -9.91 -0.21
C VAL A 116 -5.82 -10.99 -0.91
N ASP A 117 -6.84 -10.59 -1.67
CA ASP A 117 -7.71 -11.50 -2.38
C ASP A 117 -6.99 -12.12 -3.60
N PRO A 118 -6.86 -13.45 -3.70
CA PRO A 118 -6.28 -14.13 -4.86
C PRO A 118 -7.04 -13.93 -6.16
N ASN A 119 -8.32 -13.52 -6.10
CA ASN A 119 -9.13 -13.23 -7.29
C ASN A 119 -8.86 -11.83 -7.86
N VAL A 120 -8.26 -10.94 -7.06
CA VAL A 120 -7.94 -9.56 -7.44
C VAL A 120 -6.47 -9.46 -7.83
N TYR A 121 -5.58 -10.11 -7.08
CA TYR A 121 -4.14 -10.05 -7.29
C TYR A 121 -3.60 -11.40 -7.73
N ASN A 122 -2.91 -11.41 -8.87
CA ASN A 122 -2.25 -12.58 -9.41
C ASN A 122 -0.75 -12.53 -9.09
N ILE A 123 -0.32 -13.31 -8.09
CA ILE A 123 1.05 -13.31 -7.60
C ILE A 123 1.83 -14.47 -8.22
N THR A 124 2.87 -14.11 -8.96
CA THR A 124 3.79 -15.06 -9.60
C THR A 124 5.16 -14.96 -8.96
N VAL A 125 5.76 -16.10 -8.61
CA VAL A 125 7.12 -16.17 -8.08
C VAL A 125 8.07 -16.54 -9.22
N VAL A 126 9.04 -15.67 -9.50
CA VAL A 126 10.00 -15.81 -10.60
C VAL A 126 11.39 -16.03 -10.03
N ILE A 127 12.04 -17.11 -10.45
CA ILE A 127 13.42 -17.40 -10.08
C ILE A 127 14.36 -16.68 -11.05
N VAL A 128 15.29 -15.90 -10.51
CA VAL A 128 16.37 -15.23 -11.25
C VAL A 128 17.66 -16.02 -11.03
N ASN A 129 18.22 -16.53 -12.12
CA ASN A 129 19.51 -17.24 -12.12
C ASN A 129 20.70 -16.30 -11.91
#